data_AF-A0A101SM05-F1
#
_entry.id   AF-A0A101SM05-F1
#
_cell.length_a   1.000
_cell.length_b   1.000
_cell.length_c   1.000
_cell.angle_alpha   90.00
_cell.angle_beta   90.00
_cell.angle_gamma   90.00
#
_symmetry.space_group_name_H-M   'P 1'
#
loop_
_entity.id
_entity.type
_entity.pdbx_description
1 polymer ?
#
loop_
_entity_poly.entity_id
_entity_poly.type
_entity_poly.pdbx_seq_one_letter_code
_entity_poly.pdbx_strand_id
1 'polypeptide(L)'
;MPPADAPRLSDAPRRNAPLTRAEADVLRIVSDASHPVFVTVHPNGRHRYSYWRPLDSVTGRGGCYVALPTAECDQLRATGRISLGEPVADRSRTTYRVRAVRPQAAPPRLQAPPVSPPVPATVPVLAARRRARAA
;
A
#
# COMPACT_ATOMS: atom_id res chain seq x y z
N MET A 1 -45.64 5.81 -18.22
CA MET A 1 -44.69 6.94 -18.21
C MET A 1 -43.59 6.60 -17.19
N PRO A 2 -42.42 6.10 -17.61
CA PRO A 2 -41.27 5.98 -16.71
C PRO A 2 -40.55 7.33 -16.61
N PRO A 3 -39.95 7.69 -15.46
CA PRO A 3 -39.12 8.90 -15.39
C PRO A 3 -37.79 8.67 -16.12
N ALA A 4 -37.44 9.68 -16.91
CA ALA A 4 -36.22 9.79 -17.69
C ALA A 4 -34.97 9.87 -16.79
N ASP A 5 -33.92 9.22 -17.28
CA ASP A 5 -32.49 9.51 -17.05
C ASP A 5 -32.13 10.25 -15.76
N ALA A 6 -31.82 9.49 -14.72
CA ALA A 6 -30.87 9.97 -13.73
C ALA A 6 -29.49 10.00 -14.40
N PRO A 7 -28.79 11.16 -14.46
CA PRO A 7 -27.43 11.19 -14.96
C PRO A 7 -26.58 10.33 -14.02
N ARG A 8 -26.12 9.18 -14.51
CA ARG A 8 -25.04 8.44 -13.87
C ARG A 8 -23.78 9.28 -13.97
N LEU A 9 -23.61 10.21 -13.04
CA LEU A 9 -22.34 10.85 -12.72
C LEU A 9 -21.43 9.81 -12.05
N SER A 10 -21.11 8.76 -12.80
CA SER A 10 -19.97 7.89 -12.51
C SER A 10 -18.82 8.31 -13.42
N ASP A 11 -18.49 9.60 -13.41
CA ASP A 11 -17.14 10.06 -13.75
C ASP A 11 -16.25 9.82 -12.53
N ALA A 12 -16.15 8.55 -12.13
CA ALA A 12 -15.09 8.15 -11.22
C ALA A 12 -13.79 8.46 -11.98
N PRO A 13 -12.88 9.28 -11.44
CA PRO A 13 -11.68 9.66 -12.15
C PRO A 13 -10.98 8.35 -12.50
N ARG A 14 -10.88 8.09 -13.81
CA ARG A 14 -10.54 6.75 -14.30
C ARG A 14 -9.17 6.41 -13.77
N ARG A 15 -9.14 5.60 -12.69
CA ARG A 15 -7.91 5.04 -12.18
C ARG A 15 -7.17 4.34 -13.32
N ASN A 16 -7.85 3.83 -14.34
CA ASN A 16 -7.27 3.20 -15.52
C ASN A 16 -6.79 4.14 -16.65
N ALA A 17 -6.77 5.46 -16.46
CA ALA A 17 -6.12 6.33 -17.44
C ALA A 17 -4.64 5.94 -17.58
N PRO A 18 -4.10 5.91 -18.82
CA PRO A 18 -2.68 5.64 -19.04
C PRO A 18 -1.85 6.71 -18.34
N LEU A 19 -0.83 6.27 -17.60
CA LEU A 19 0.09 7.16 -16.92
C LEU A 19 1.06 7.76 -17.94
N THR A 20 1.33 9.05 -17.82
CA THR A 20 2.50 9.66 -18.45
C THR A 20 3.78 9.10 -17.82
N ARG A 21 4.91 9.24 -18.52
CA ARG A 21 6.22 8.82 -17.99
C ARG A 21 6.56 9.49 -16.66
N ALA A 22 6.28 10.80 -16.54
CA ALA A 22 6.54 11.57 -15.34
C ALA A 22 5.68 11.08 -14.15
N GLU A 23 4.40 10.82 -14.38
CA GLU A 23 3.51 10.26 -13.34
C GLU A 23 3.94 8.85 -12.92
N ALA A 24 4.39 8.01 -13.87
CA ALA A 24 4.91 6.69 -13.56
C ALA A 24 6.19 6.75 -12.70
N ASP A 25 7.10 7.68 -12.99
CA ASP A 25 8.31 7.91 -12.18
C ASP A 25 7.98 8.40 -10.77
N VAL A 26 7.04 9.35 -10.64
CA VAL A 26 6.55 9.79 -9.33
C VAL A 26 5.92 8.63 -8.56
N LEU A 27 5.06 7.84 -9.20
CA LEU A 27 4.40 6.71 -8.56
C LEU A 27 5.41 5.64 -8.11
N ARG A 28 6.48 5.42 -8.88
CA ARG A 28 7.59 4.54 -8.51
C ARG A 28 8.29 5.03 -7.24
N ILE A 29 8.62 6.32 -7.16
CA ILE A 29 9.24 6.92 -5.97
C ILE A 29 8.31 6.82 -4.75
N VAL A 30 7.03 7.17 -4.90
CA VAL A 30 6.04 7.11 -3.81
C VAL A 30 5.79 5.68 -3.33
N SER A 31 5.96 4.69 -4.21
CA SER A 31 5.82 3.27 -3.87
C SER A 31 7.04 2.66 -3.20
N ASP A 32 8.20 3.33 -3.28
CA ASP A 32 9.43 2.88 -2.65
C ASP A 32 9.40 3.16 -1.15
N ALA A 33 9.38 2.09 -0.35
CA ALA A 33 9.34 2.18 1.10
C ALA A 33 10.62 2.77 1.70
N SER A 34 11.73 2.73 0.97
CA SER A 34 13.03 3.25 1.41
C SER A 34 13.06 4.78 1.44
N HIS A 35 12.16 5.44 0.70
CA HIS A 35 12.15 6.88 0.46
C HIS A 35 10.76 7.47 0.74
N PRO A 36 10.39 7.67 2.03
CA PRO A 36 9.08 8.20 2.36
C PRO A 36 8.89 9.60 1.77
N VAL A 37 7.79 9.76 1.05
CA VAL A 37 7.38 11.03 0.43
C VAL A 37 6.46 11.80 1.36
N PHE A 38 6.65 13.11 1.43
CA PHE A 38 5.86 14.03 2.22
C PHE A 38 5.36 15.18 1.35
N VAL A 39 4.18 15.69 1.66
CA VAL A 39 3.67 16.93 1.11
C VAL A 39 3.51 17.95 2.21
N THR A 40 4.06 19.14 2.01
CA THR A 40 3.85 20.27 2.91
C THR A 40 2.78 21.17 2.31
N VAL A 41 1.70 21.38 3.06
CA VAL A 41 0.62 22.30 2.74
C VAL A 41 0.91 23.62 3.44
N HIS A 42 1.13 24.65 2.64
CA HIS A 42 1.34 26.00 3.12
C HIS A 42 -0.02 26.70 3.33
N PRO A 43 -0.12 27.67 4.25
CA PRO A 43 -1.35 28.41 4.51
C PRO A 43 -1.88 29.20 3.29
N ASN A 44 -1.03 29.45 2.30
CA ASN A 44 -1.41 30.08 1.03
C ASN A 44 -2.00 29.08 0.00
N GLY A 45 -2.27 27.84 0.39
CA GLY A 45 -2.80 26.79 -0.49
C GLY A 45 -1.77 26.16 -1.43
N ARG A 46 -0.48 26.54 -1.35
CA ARG A 46 0.57 25.88 -2.12
C ARG A 46 0.94 24.55 -1.48
N HIS A 47 1.13 23.53 -2.33
CA HIS A 47 1.61 22.22 -1.93
C HIS A 47 3.00 21.98 -2.49
N ARG A 48 3.91 21.49 -1.64
CA ARG A 48 5.23 21.05 -2.09
C ARG A 48 5.45 19.60 -1.70
N TYR A 49 5.61 18.76 -2.71
CA TYR A 49 5.93 17.34 -2.52
C TYR A 49 7.44 17.19 -2.47
N SER A 50 7.94 16.43 -1.49
CA SER A 50 9.36 16.18 -1.32
C SER A 50 9.63 14.82 -0.67
N TYR A 51 10.79 14.25 -0.94
CA TYR A 51 11.24 13.02 -0.30
C TYR A 51 12.69 13.16 0.16
N TRP A 52 13.04 12.42 1.20
CA TRP A 52 14.43 12.32 1.63
C TRP A 52 15.18 11.37 0.71
N ARG A 53 16.23 11.84 0.07
CA ARG A 53 17.16 10.99 -0.66
C ARG A 53 18.36 10.69 0.25
N PRO A 54 18.62 9.43 0.63
CA PRO A 54 19.78 9.06 1.42
C PRO A 54 21.07 9.35 0.67
N LEU A 55 22.15 9.51 1.42
CA LEU A 55 23.47 9.73 0.86
C LEU A 55 23.93 8.46 0.15
N ASP A 56 24.20 8.57 -1.14
CA ASP A 56 24.85 7.53 -1.93
C ASP A 56 26.36 7.61 -1.67
N SER A 57 26.93 6.55 -1.08
CA SER A 57 28.34 6.48 -0.71
C SER A 57 29.29 6.36 -1.91
N VAL A 58 28.80 5.92 -3.07
CA VAL A 58 29.60 5.72 -4.28
C VAL A 58 29.72 7.02 -5.08
N THR A 59 28.62 7.76 -5.19
CA THR A 59 28.57 9.03 -5.94
C THR A 59 28.76 10.26 -5.06
N GLY A 60 28.70 10.10 -3.73
CA GLY A 60 28.74 11.19 -2.75
C GLY A 60 27.50 12.10 -2.81
N ARG A 61 26.42 11.68 -3.49
CA ARG A 61 25.22 12.49 -3.73
C ARG A 61 24.03 12.00 -2.90
N GLY A 62 23.28 12.92 -2.32
CA GLY A 62 22.12 12.61 -1.49
C GLY A 62 22.25 13.29 -0.13
N GLY A 63 21.55 12.78 0.88
CA GLY A 63 21.42 13.44 2.17
C GLY A 63 20.62 14.74 2.09
N CYS A 64 19.71 14.87 1.12
CA CYS A 64 18.94 16.08 0.90
C CYS A 64 17.47 15.77 0.56
N TYR A 65 16.62 16.77 0.78
CA TYR A 65 15.24 16.73 0.31
C TYR A 65 15.19 17.04 -1.19
N VAL A 66 14.61 16.12 -1.95
CA VAL A 66 14.37 16.30 -3.39
C VAL A 66 12.92 16.68 -3.59
N ALA A 67 12.68 17.76 -4.32
CA ALA A 67 11.33 18.20 -4.68
C ALA A 67 10.78 17.32 -5.81
N LEU A 68 9.54 16.87 -5.65
CA LEU A 68 8.80 16.19 -6.72
C LEU A 68 8.02 17.19 -7.57
N PRO A 69 7.75 16.87 -8.84
CA PRO A 69 6.87 17.65 -9.69
C PRO A 69 5.46 17.75 -9.09
N THR A 70 5.04 18.94 -8.68
CA THR A 70 3.78 19.15 -7.96
C THR A 70 2.55 18.84 -8.82
N ALA A 71 2.57 19.20 -10.11
CA ALA A 71 1.42 19.03 -11.00
C ALA A 71 1.06 17.53 -11.19
N GLU A 72 2.07 16.69 -11.36
CA GLU A 72 1.96 15.26 -11.52
C GLU A 72 1.51 14.59 -10.21
N CYS A 73 2.03 15.04 -9.06
CA CYS A 73 1.53 14.59 -7.76
C CYS A 73 0.05 14.95 -7.56
N ASP A 74 -0.35 16.17 -7.90
CA ASP A 74 -1.75 16.61 -7.78
C ASP A 74 -2.67 15.84 -8.72
N GLN A 75 -2.24 15.55 -9.95
CA GLN A 75 -2.99 14.72 -10.90
C GLN A 75 -3.14 13.27 -10.39
N LEU A 76 -2.06 12.68 -9.86
CA LEU A 76 -2.11 11.35 -9.23
C LEU A 76 -3.02 11.33 -8.00
N ARG A 77 -3.11 12.44 -7.26
CA ARG A 77 -4.01 12.58 -6.12
C ARG A 77 -5.47 12.72 -6.58
N ALA A 78 -5.73 13.53 -7.60
CA ALA A 78 -7.05 13.70 -8.20
C ALA A 78 -7.60 12.38 -8.79
N THR A 79 -6.73 11.56 -9.38
CA THR A 79 -7.07 10.23 -9.91
C THR A 79 -7.13 9.13 -8.83
N GLY A 80 -6.88 9.48 -7.57
CA GLY A 80 -6.91 8.55 -6.43
C GLY A 80 -5.82 7.47 -6.50
N ARG A 81 -4.74 7.70 -7.24
CA ARG A 81 -3.57 6.81 -7.33
C ARG A 81 -2.62 7.00 -6.15
N ILE A 82 -2.60 8.19 -5.55
CA ILE A 82 -1.90 8.48 -4.29
C ILE A 82 -2.86 9.07 -3.27
N SER A 83 -2.61 8.82 -1.99
CA SER A 83 -3.39 9.36 -0.87
C SER A 83 -2.48 10.05 0.15
N LEU A 84 -3.05 11.02 0.84
CA LEU A 84 -2.41 11.65 1.99
C LEU A 84 -2.81 10.85 3.24
N GLY A 85 -1.82 10.41 3.99
CA GLY A 85 -2.00 9.77 5.29
C GLY A 85 -2.07 10.80 6.41
N GLU A 86 -1.72 10.35 7.62
CA GLU A 86 -1.82 11.18 8.82
C GLU A 86 -0.96 12.45 8.72
N PRO A 87 -1.49 13.62 9.13
CA PRO A 87 -0.69 14.83 9.31
C PRO A 87 0.41 14.64 10.34
N VAL A 88 1.64 14.91 9.94
CA VAL A 88 2.79 15.10 10.80
C VAL A 88 2.85 16.60 11.09
N ALA A 89 2.21 17.02 12.17
CA ALA A 89 1.90 18.42 12.41
C ALA A 89 3.15 19.25 12.80
N ASP A 90 3.35 20.36 12.10
CA ASP A 90 4.14 21.53 12.51
C ASP A 90 3.16 22.70 12.72
N ARG A 91 3.39 23.57 13.71
CA ARG A 91 2.50 24.71 14.01
C ARG A 91 2.43 25.74 12.88
N SER A 92 3.42 25.75 11.99
CA SER A 92 3.53 26.73 10.90
C SER A 92 3.02 26.20 9.55
N ARG A 93 3.00 24.87 9.36
CA ARG A 93 2.63 24.19 8.10
C ARG A 93 2.14 22.77 8.39
N THR A 94 1.15 22.31 7.64
CA THR A 94 0.68 20.92 7.78
C THR A 94 1.44 20.04 6.80
N THR A 95 2.23 19.09 7.30
CA THR A 95 2.91 18.11 6.46
C THR A 95 2.17 16.79 6.51
N TYR A 96 1.90 16.17 5.37
CA TYR A 96 1.23 14.87 5.28
C TYR A 96 2.18 13.84 4.66
N ARG A 97 2.12 12.61 5.15
CA ARG A 97 2.82 11.50 4.50
C ARG A 97 2.04 11.06 3.27
N VAL A 98 2.71 10.98 2.12
CA VAL A 98 2.09 10.55 0.86
C VAL A 98 2.28 9.04 0.72
N ARG A 99 1.23 8.33 0.29
CA ARG A 99 1.28 6.88 0.04
C ARG A 99 0.67 6.55 -1.31
N ALA A 100 1.26 5.59 -2.02
CA ALA A 100 0.66 5.02 -3.21
C ALA A 100 -0.54 4.18 -2.81
N VAL A 101 -1.68 4.40 -3.46
CA VAL A 101 -2.88 3.59 -3.24
C VAL A 101 -2.74 2.35 -4.11
N ARG A 102 -2.27 1.25 -3.51
CA ARG A 102 -2.30 -0.04 -4.19
C ARG A 102 -3.76 -0.40 -4.49
N PRO A 103 -4.08 -0.97 -5.66
CA PRO A 103 -5.33 -1.68 -5.82
C PRO A 103 -5.38 -2.70 -4.70
N GLN A 104 -6.39 -2.66 -3.83
CA GLN A 104 -6.64 -3.80 -2.97
C GLN A 104 -6.83 -4.98 -3.92
N ALA A 105 -5.87 -5.91 -3.92
CA ALA A 105 -6.19 -7.27 -4.31
C ALA A 105 -7.37 -7.64 -3.41
N ALA A 106 -8.48 -8.08 -4.01
CA ALA A 106 -9.61 -8.58 -3.27
C ALA A 106 -9.09 -9.50 -2.15
N PRO A 107 -9.64 -9.41 -0.93
CA PRO A 107 -9.18 -10.26 0.17
C PRO A 107 -9.12 -11.70 -0.36
N PRO A 108 -8.06 -12.47 -0.05
CA PRO A 108 -7.99 -13.86 -0.47
C PRO A 108 -9.30 -14.49 0.00
N ARG A 109 -10.15 -14.91 -0.94
CA ARG A 109 -11.27 -15.77 -0.60
C ARG A 109 -10.61 -16.94 0.11
N LEU A 110 -10.88 -17.09 1.40
CA LEU A 110 -10.51 -18.28 2.16
C LEU A 110 -10.96 -19.46 1.30
N GLN A 111 -10.03 -20.10 0.59
CA GLN A 111 -10.31 -21.36 -0.02
C GLN A 111 -10.64 -22.27 1.15
N ALA A 112 -11.88 -22.77 1.17
CA ALA A 112 -12.26 -23.79 2.12
C ALA A 112 -11.17 -24.88 2.09
N PRO A 113 -10.70 -25.35 3.26
CA PRO A 113 -9.67 -26.38 3.29
C PRO A 113 -10.13 -27.57 2.45
N PRO A 114 -9.25 -28.19 1.63
CA PRO A 114 -9.59 -29.44 0.97
C PRO A 114 -9.97 -30.42 2.08
N VAL A 115 -11.23 -30.89 2.06
CA VAL A 115 -11.73 -31.94 2.95
C VAL A 115 -10.85 -33.16 2.68
N SER A 116 -9.88 -33.39 3.57
CA SER A 116 -9.10 -34.62 3.55
C SER A 116 -10.04 -35.75 3.99
N PRO A 117 -10.10 -36.88 3.26
CA PRO A 117 -10.88 -38.04 3.72
C PRO A 117 -10.31 -38.54 5.06
N PRO A 118 -11.17 -39.05 5.97
CA PRO A 118 -10.73 -39.47 7.29
C PRO A 118 -9.77 -40.66 7.17
N VAL A 119 -8.53 -40.47 7.62
CA VAL A 119 -7.57 -41.55 7.81
C VAL A 119 -8.02 -42.32 9.06
N PRO A 120 -8.29 -43.64 9.00
CA PRO A 120 -8.69 -44.39 10.19
C PRO A 120 -7.51 -44.48 11.17
N ALA A 121 -7.74 -43.99 12.38
CA ALA A 121 -6.79 -44.06 13.49
C ALA A 121 -6.55 -45.53 13.87
N THR A 122 -5.31 -46.01 13.67
CA THR A 122 -4.88 -47.26 14.29
C THR A 122 -4.48 -46.96 15.73
N VAL A 123 -5.29 -47.45 16.67
CA VAL A 123 -5.07 -47.35 18.11
C VAL A 123 -4.01 -48.38 18.52
N PRO A 124 -2.88 -48.02 19.12
CA PRO A 124 -2.04 -49.02 19.77
C PRO A 124 -2.70 -49.41 21.12
N VAL A 125 -3.22 -50.63 21.17
CA VAL A 125 -3.68 -51.26 22.40
C VAL A 125 -2.48 -51.50 23.33
N LEU A 126 -2.59 -50.96 24.54
CA LEU A 126 -1.65 -51.12 25.63
C LEU A 126 -1.72 -52.56 26.16
N ALA A 127 -0.74 -53.40 25.81
CA ALA A 127 -0.61 -54.73 26.38
C ALA A 127 0.41 -54.73 27.54
N ALA A 128 -0.09 -54.46 28.74
CA ALA A 128 0.61 -54.87 29.96
C ALA A 128 0.48 -56.39 30.13
N ARG A 129 1.59 -57.11 30.40
CA ARG A 129 1.59 -58.33 31.23
C ARG A 129 3.00 -58.70 31.71
N ARG A 130 3.11 -58.78 33.04
CA ARG A 130 4.20 -59.34 33.87
C ARG A 130 4.57 -60.78 33.49
N ARG A 131 5.82 -61.20 33.76
CA ARG A 131 6.21 -62.21 34.79
C ARG A 131 7.72 -62.58 34.72
N ALA A 132 8.35 -62.68 35.91
CA ALA A 132 9.45 -63.54 36.42
C ALA A 132 10.32 -64.39 35.44
N ARG A 133 11.61 -64.70 35.67
CA ARG A 133 12.29 -65.24 36.88
C ARG A 133 13.82 -65.36 36.63
N ALA A 134 14.60 -65.36 37.73
CA ALA A 134 15.85 -66.09 38.03
C ALA A 134 17.10 -66.02 37.11
N ALA A 135 18.23 -65.58 37.70
CA ALA A 135 19.48 -66.35 37.81
C ALA A 135 20.21 -65.92 39.09
#